data_AF-A0A931HIP4-F1
#
_entry.id   AF-A0A931HIP4-F1
#
_cell.length_a   1.000
_cell.length_b   1.000
_cell.length_c   1.000
_cell.angle_alpha   90.00
_cell.angle_beta   90.00
_cell.angle_gamma   90.00
#
_symmetry.space_group_name_H-M   'P 1'
#
loop_
_entity.id
_entity.type
_entity.pdbx_description
1 polymer ?
#
loop_
_entity_poly.entity_id
_entity_poly.type
_entity_poly.pdbx_seq_one_letter_code
_entity_poly.pdbx_strand_id
1 'polypeptide(L)'
;MRRLFARAWILAAAAGLCAPAAATATPAADPCAEPTTPPVVLVHDIASDAGAWDELAADLGTAGRCILAITWGAPEPAHVPVPFAGLRGVDAGARDLAAALAGAGTVDVVAHGVGGLVVQRYLQDHGSRSVRSLTTLGPIWDGTEIGGLAAAEEVSRRIGTYDLV
;
A
#
# COMPACT_ATOMS: atom_id res chain seq x y z
N MET A 1 26.86 29.53 74.47
CA MET A 1 26.36 28.22 74.02
C MET A 1 26.47 28.17 72.49
N ARG A 2 27.56 27.58 71.96
CA ARG A 2 27.84 27.50 70.51
C ARG A 2 27.38 26.13 70.00
N ARG A 3 26.42 26.11 69.08
CA ARG A 3 25.90 24.89 68.45
C ARG A 3 26.89 24.42 67.37
N LEU A 4 27.34 23.17 67.48
CA LEU A 4 28.08 22.46 66.43
C LEU A 4 27.11 22.01 65.33
N PHE A 5 27.41 22.31 64.08
CA PHE A 5 26.78 21.67 62.91
C PHE A 5 27.80 20.77 62.23
N ALA A 6 27.45 19.48 62.14
CA ALA A 6 28.22 18.43 61.49
C ALA A 6 28.20 18.60 59.96
N ARG A 7 29.35 18.43 59.32
CA ARG A 7 29.50 18.39 57.85
C ARG A 7 29.23 16.97 57.35
N ALA A 8 28.19 16.80 56.53
CA ALA A 8 27.92 15.57 55.80
C ALA A 8 28.77 15.52 54.52
N TRP A 9 29.45 14.39 54.30
CA TRP A 9 30.18 14.09 53.08
C TRP A 9 29.24 13.43 52.07
N ILE A 10 29.24 13.89 50.82
CA ILE A 10 28.53 13.25 49.72
C ILE A 10 29.58 12.55 48.83
N LEU A 11 29.49 11.22 48.76
CA LEU A 11 30.21 10.38 47.79
C LEU A 11 29.44 10.40 46.47
N ALA A 12 30.09 10.79 45.38
CA ALA A 12 29.55 10.69 44.02
C ALA A 12 29.95 9.34 43.39
N ALA A 13 28.96 8.54 43.01
CA ALA A 13 29.15 7.31 42.25
C ALA A 13 29.06 7.63 40.74
N ALA A 14 30.10 7.30 39.98
CA ALA A 14 30.10 7.43 38.51
C ALA A 14 29.57 6.14 37.88
N ALA A 15 28.40 6.21 37.25
CA ALA A 15 27.86 5.14 36.40
C ALA A 15 28.40 5.31 34.97
N GLY A 16 29.20 4.35 34.50
CA GLY A 16 29.67 4.29 33.12
C GLY A 16 28.54 3.84 32.19
N LEU A 17 28.19 4.68 31.20
CA LEU A 17 27.27 4.31 30.13
C LEU A 17 28.00 3.42 29.11
N CYS A 18 27.52 2.19 28.94
CA CYS A 18 27.84 1.35 27.80
C CYS A 18 26.82 1.68 26.70
N ALA A 19 27.25 2.28 25.59
CA ALA A 19 26.38 2.57 24.46
C ALA A 19 26.24 1.32 23.57
N PRO A 20 25.02 0.97 23.10
CA PRO A 20 24.85 -0.15 22.17
C PRO A 20 25.43 0.23 20.80
N ALA A 21 26.28 -0.63 20.25
CA ALA A 21 26.74 -0.52 18.87
C ALA A 21 25.55 -0.77 17.95
N ALA A 22 25.11 0.27 17.23
CA ALA A 22 24.11 0.13 16.18
C ALA A 22 24.71 -0.69 15.04
N ALA A 23 24.15 -1.88 14.79
CA ALA A 23 24.47 -2.66 13.61
C ALA A 23 23.99 -1.89 12.38
N THR A 24 24.91 -1.39 11.56
CA THR A 24 24.58 -0.78 10.27
C THR A 24 24.26 -1.90 9.28
N ALA A 25 22.98 -2.17 9.07
CA ALA A 25 22.53 -2.98 7.94
C ALA A 25 22.93 -2.26 6.64
N THR A 26 23.74 -2.91 5.80
CA THR A 26 23.97 -2.44 4.44
C THR A 26 22.62 -2.41 3.71
N PRO A 27 22.21 -1.29 3.09
CA PRO A 27 21.00 -1.27 2.29
C PRO A 27 21.16 -2.32 1.18
N ALA A 28 20.26 -3.31 1.17
CA ALA A 28 20.20 -4.27 0.07
C ALA A 28 20.01 -3.48 -1.23
N ALA A 29 20.74 -3.86 -2.28
CA ALA A 29 20.55 -3.26 -3.60
C ALA A 29 19.09 -3.40 -4.01
N ASP A 30 18.50 -2.33 -4.55
CA ASP A 30 17.14 -2.35 -5.06
C ASP A 30 17.04 -3.42 -6.17
N PRO A 31 16.28 -4.52 -5.97
CA PRO A 31 16.14 -5.58 -6.97
C PRO A 31 15.50 -5.09 -8.27
N CYS A 32 14.97 -3.86 -8.27
CA CYS A 32 14.35 -3.20 -9.41
C CYS A 32 15.24 -2.16 -10.09
N ALA A 33 16.49 -1.97 -9.67
CA ALA A 33 17.36 -0.94 -10.25
C ALA A 33 17.66 -1.16 -11.74
N GLU A 34 17.81 -2.41 -12.19
CA GLU A 34 17.87 -2.81 -13.60
C GLU A 34 17.23 -4.18 -13.84
N PRO A 35 15.89 -4.23 -14.00
CA PRO A 35 15.18 -5.48 -14.22
C PRO A 35 15.56 -6.07 -15.59
N THR A 36 16.06 -7.31 -15.63
CA THR A 36 16.27 -8.06 -16.88
C THR A 36 14.95 -8.51 -17.53
N THR A 37 13.85 -8.42 -16.78
CA THR A 37 12.47 -8.70 -17.20
C THR A 37 11.54 -7.60 -16.72
N PRO A 38 10.40 -7.36 -17.37
CA PRO A 38 9.42 -6.39 -16.90
C PRO A 38 9.07 -6.58 -15.41
N PRO A 39 9.06 -5.50 -14.60
CA PRO A 39 8.58 -5.53 -13.22
C PRO A 39 7.16 -6.08 -13.13
N VAL A 40 6.86 -6.77 -12.03
CA VAL A 40 5.50 -7.23 -11.71
C VAL A 40 4.87 -6.26 -10.70
N VAL A 41 3.78 -5.63 -11.09
CA VAL A 41 3.02 -4.71 -10.26
C VAL A 41 1.82 -5.45 -9.68
N LEU A 42 1.72 -5.46 -8.35
CA LEU A 42 0.67 -6.16 -7.63
C LEU A 42 -0.35 -5.14 -7.09
N VAL A 43 -1.62 -5.31 -7.49
CA VAL A 43 -2.71 -4.37 -7.20
C VAL A 43 -3.77 -5.06 -6.36
N HIS A 44 -3.86 -4.67 -5.08
CA HIS A 44 -4.76 -5.29 -4.09
C HIS A 44 -6.25 -4.99 -4.36
N ASP A 45 -7.13 -5.67 -3.62
CA ASP A 45 -8.58 -5.50 -3.65
C ASP A 45 -9.06 -4.30 -2.80
N ILE A 46 -10.35 -3.98 -2.78
CA ILE A 46 -10.92 -3.01 -1.83
C ILE A 46 -10.70 -3.46 -0.38
N ALA A 47 -10.60 -2.50 0.55
CA ALA A 47 -10.40 -2.75 1.98
C ALA A 47 -9.16 -3.62 2.28
N SER A 48 -8.08 -3.37 1.53
CA SER A 48 -6.81 -4.10 1.62
C SER A 48 -5.63 -3.13 1.45
N ASP A 49 -4.41 -3.65 1.35
CA ASP A 49 -3.18 -2.88 1.08
C ASP A 49 -2.12 -3.78 0.42
N ALA A 50 -0.92 -3.23 0.19
CA ALA A 50 0.19 -3.96 -0.43
C ALA A 50 0.60 -5.24 0.33
N GLY A 51 0.39 -5.33 1.64
CA GLY A 51 0.78 -6.47 2.48
C GLY A 51 -0.01 -7.74 2.16
N ALA A 52 -1.17 -7.64 1.50
CA ALA A 52 -1.92 -8.80 1.00
C ALA A 52 -1.13 -9.62 -0.03
N TRP A 53 -0.04 -9.08 -0.56
CA TRP A 53 0.80 -9.71 -1.57
C TRP A 53 2.11 -10.29 -1.02
N ASP A 54 2.40 -10.18 0.27
CA ASP A 54 3.71 -10.52 0.84
C ASP A 54 4.20 -11.92 0.44
N GLU A 55 3.32 -12.93 0.51
CA GLU A 55 3.65 -14.31 0.12
C GLU A 55 3.97 -14.43 -1.37
N LEU A 56 3.09 -13.91 -2.24
CA LEU A 56 3.32 -13.95 -3.70
C LEU A 56 4.56 -13.13 -4.10
N ALA A 57 4.80 -11.99 -3.46
CA ALA A 57 5.97 -11.16 -3.69
C ALA A 57 7.25 -11.90 -3.30
N ALA A 58 7.26 -12.63 -2.18
CA ALA A 58 8.39 -13.45 -1.76
C ALA A 58 8.68 -14.59 -2.75
N ASP A 59 7.64 -15.29 -3.22
CA ASP A 59 7.78 -16.37 -4.21
C ASP A 59 8.32 -15.84 -5.55
N LEU A 60 7.75 -14.75 -6.06
CA LEU A 60 8.21 -14.11 -7.31
C LEU A 60 9.63 -13.55 -7.16
N GLY A 61 9.99 -13.02 -5.99
CA GLY A 61 11.33 -12.53 -5.68
C GLY A 61 12.36 -13.66 -5.67
N THR A 62 12.00 -14.82 -5.12
CA THR A 62 12.83 -16.04 -5.17
C THR A 62 13.03 -16.53 -6.60
N ALA A 63 12.06 -16.29 -7.48
CA ALA A 63 12.16 -16.55 -8.91
C ALA A 63 12.92 -15.45 -9.70
N GLY A 64 13.53 -14.47 -9.02
CA GLY A 64 14.33 -13.41 -9.63
C GLY A 64 13.52 -12.31 -10.33
N ARG A 65 12.24 -12.16 -9.98
CA ARG A 65 11.41 -11.05 -10.48
C ARG A 65 11.60 -9.80 -9.61
N CYS A 66 11.48 -8.63 -10.23
CA CYS A 66 11.28 -7.36 -9.52
C CYS A 66 9.77 -7.18 -9.27
N ILE A 67 9.38 -6.90 -8.03
CA ILE A 67 7.97 -6.77 -7.61
C ILE A 67 7.73 -5.38 -7.04
N LEU A 68 6.65 -4.75 -7.48
CA LEU A 68 6.11 -3.52 -6.95
C LEU A 68 4.69 -3.77 -6.46
N ALA A 69 4.52 -4.05 -5.17
CA ALA A 69 3.20 -4.08 -4.54
C ALA A 69 2.79 -2.65 -4.19
N ILE A 70 1.64 -2.20 -4.69
CA ILE A 70 1.16 -0.83 -4.49
C ILE A 70 0.00 -0.81 -3.51
N THR A 71 -0.08 0.24 -2.69
CA THR A 71 -1.28 0.57 -1.92
C THR A 71 -2.02 1.70 -2.63
N TRP A 72 -3.24 1.44 -3.10
CA TRP A 72 -4.09 2.42 -3.79
C TRP A 72 -5.31 2.78 -2.94
N GLY A 73 -5.86 3.98 -3.15
CA GLY A 73 -7.10 4.39 -2.51
C GLY A 73 -7.01 4.53 -0.99
N ALA A 74 -5.82 4.74 -0.43
CA ALA A 74 -5.63 4.95 1.01
C ALA A 74 -6.47 6.13 1.51
N PRO A 75 -7.29 5.97 2.57
CA PRO A 75 -8.14 7.05 3.06
C PRO A 75 -7.29 8.20 3.57
N GLU A 76 -7.80 9.42 3.40
CA GLU A 76 -7.21 10.59 4.03
C GLU A 76 -7.35 10.44 5.57
N PRO A 77 -6.26 10.58 6.35
CA PRO A 77 -6.27 10.32 7.79
C PRO A 77 -7.33 11.12 8.57
N ALA A 78 -7.74 12.26 8.05
CA ALA A 78 -8.75 13.13 8.64
C ALA A 78 -10.20 12.64 8.46
N HIS A 79 -10.46 11.69 7.54
CA HIS A 79 -11.82 11.30 7.18
C HIS A 79 -12.26 10.01 7.86
N VAL A 80 -11.41 8.96 7.88
CA VAL A 80 -11.75 7.67 8.50
C VAL A 80 -10.46 6.97 9.00
N PRO A 81 -10.31 6.71 10.32
CA PRO A 81 -9.12 6.04 10.87
C PRO A 81 -9.25 4.52 10.73
N VAL A 82 -9.27 4.02 9.49
CA VAL A 82 -9.27 2.58 9.19
C VAL A 82 -7.89 2.13 8.70
N PRO A 83 -7.42 0.94 9.10
CA PRO A 83 -6.08 0.46 8.77
C PRO A 83 -6.01 -0.20 7.37
N PHE A 84 -6.90 0.17 6.44
CA PHE A 84 -6.98 -0.44 5.11
C PHE A 84 -7.26 0.62 4.03
N ALA A 85 -6.79 0.34 2.82
CA ALA A 85 -6.89 1.20 1.65
C ALA A 85 -7.98 0.70 0.66
N GLY A 86 -7.96 1.21 -0.57
CA GLY A 86 -8.95 0.88 -1.60
C GLY A 86 -10.29 1.59 -1.46
N LEU A 87 -10.39 2.63 -0.61
CA LEU A 87 -11.67 3.24 -0.22
C LEU A 87 -11.98 4.56 -0.93
N ARG A 88 -11.04 5.13 -1.70
CA ARG A 88 -11.25 6.38 -2.47
C ARG A 88 -11.91 6.18 -3.85
N GLY A 89 -12.32 4.95 -4.16
CA GLY A 89 -12.93 4.60 -5.45
C GLY A 89 -11.94 4.35 -6.58
N VAL A 90 -12.44 3.78 -7.67
CA VAL A 90 -11.64 3.26 -8.80
C VAL A 90 -10.88 4.37 -9.54
N ASP A 91 -11.48 5.54 -9.76
CA ASP A 91 -10.80 6.67 -10.40
C ASP A 91 -9.60 7.17 -9.62
N ALA A 92 -9.73 7.21 -8.29
CA ALA A 92 -8.64 7.62 -7.42
C ALA A 92 -7.54 6.56 -7.39
N GLY A 93 -7.92 5.27 -7.35
CA GLY A 93 -6.99 4.16 -7.49
C GLY A 93 -6.21 4.18 -8.81
N ALA A 94 -6.87 4.52 -9.92
CA ALA A 94 -6.22 4.62 -11.23
C ALA A 94 -5.14 5.73 -11.27
N ARG A 95 -5.39 6.86 -10.60
CA ARG A 95 -4.39 7.93 -10.42
C ARG A 95 -3.22 7.50 -9.55
N ASP A 96 -3.48 6.78 -8.46
CA ASP A 96 -2.42 6.25 -7.60
C ASP A 96 -1.56 5.23 -8.36
N LEU A 97 -2.19 4.35 -9.15
CA LEU A 97 -1.49 3.41 -10.03
C LEU A 97 -0.66 4.16 -11.10
N ALA A 98 -1.20 5.22 -11.71
CA ALA A 98 -0.46 6.02 -12.67
C ALA A 98 0.79 6.66 -12.05
N ALA A 99 0.68 7.16 -10.81
CA ALA A 99 1.82 7.68 -10.06
C ALA A 99 2.85 6.59 -9.76
N ALA A 100 2.42 5.38 -9.38
CA ALA A 100 3.30 4.25 -9.12
C ALA A 100 4.01 3.72 -10.38
N LEU A 101 3.37 3.82 -11.55
CA LEU A 101 3.95 3.40 -12.83
C LEU A 101 4.82 4.48 -13.50
N ALA A 102 4.88 5.69 -12.93
CA ALA A 102 5.66 6.78 -13.49
C ALA A 102 7.15 6.41 -13.55
N GLY A 103 7.70 6.28 -14.76
CA GLY A 103 9.10 5.90 -14.98
C GLY A 103 9.39 4.40 -14.87
N ALA A 104 8.40 3.55 -14.57
CA ALA A 104 8.58 2.10 -14.45
C ALA A 104 8.77 1.37 -15.81
N GLY A 105 8.62 2.08 -16.93
CA GLY A 105 8.68 1.51 -18.27
C GLY A 105 7.46 0.64 -18.59
N THR A 106 7.68 -0.54 -19.17
CA THR A 106 6.63 -1.53 -19.44
C THR A 106 6.60 -2.55 -18.30
N VAL A 107 5.42 -2.82 -17.73
CA VAL A 107 5.24 -3.71 -16.57
C VAL A 107 4.28 -4.88 -16.86
N ASP A 108 4.38 -5.92 -16.05
CA ASP A 108 3.33 -6.91 -15.86
C ASP A 108 2.45 -6.51 -14.68
N VAL A 109 1.15 -6.76 -14.76
CA VAL A 109 0.24 -6.43 -13.68
C VAL A 109 -0.49 -7.70 -13.21
N VAL A 110 -0.52 -7.91 -11.91
CA VAL A 110 -1.43 -8.87 -11.25
C VAL A 110 -2.39 -8.07 -10.38
N ALA A 111 -3.68 -8.30 -10.56
CA ALA A 111 -4.71 -7.55 -9.86
C ALA A 111 -5.75 -8.49 -9.22
N HIS A 112 -6.16 -8.18 -7.99
CA HIS A 112 -7.17 -8.96 -7.25
C HIS A 112 -8.46 -8.15 -7.09
N GLY A 113 -9.61 -8.78 -7.34
CA GLY A 113 -10.94 -8.18 -7.11
C GLY A 113 -11.12 -6.81 -7.78
N VAL A 114 -11.46 -5.79 -6.98
CA VAL A 114 -11.61 -4.38 -7.38
C VAL A 114 -10.33 -3.80 -7.96
N GLY A 115 -9.16 -4.31 -7.58
CA GLY A 115 -7.88 -3.93 -8.18
C GLY A 115 -7.86 -4.14 -9.70
N GLY A 116 -8.59 -5.13 -10.21
CA GLY A 116 -8.77 -5.33 -11.65
C GLY A 116 -9.47 -4.14 -12.33
N LEU A 117 -10.49 -3.57 -11.69
CA LEU A 117 -11.19 -2.38 -12.18
C LEU A 117 -10.29 -1.14 -12.13
N VAL A 118 -9.43 -1.01 -11.12
CA VAL A 118 -8.42 0.06 -11.02
C VAL A 118 -7.48 0.02 -12.22
N VAL A 119 -6.97 -1.16 -12.57
CA VAL A 119 -6.08 -1.31 -13.74
C VAL A 119 -6.84 -1.05 -15.03
N GLN A 120 -8.08 -1.56 -15.16
CA GLN A 120 -8.90 -1.29 -16.33
C GLN A 120 -9.15 0.21 -16.52
N ARG A 121 -9.43 0.95 -15.43
CA ARG A 121 -9.62 2.40 -15.47
C ARG A 121 -8.33 3.12 -15.86
N TYR A 122 -7.19 2.73 -15.32
CA TYR A 122 -5.89 3.22 -15.75
C TYR A 122 -5.65 3.00 -17.25
N LEU A 123 -5.96 1.81 -17.77
CA LEU A 123 -5.81 1.50 -19.20
C LEU A 123 -6.75 2.33 -20.09
N GLN A 124 -7.94 2.69 -19.61
CA GLN A 124 -8.84 3.61 -20.31
C GLN A 124 -8.26 5.03 -20.39
N ASP A 125 -7.63 5.50 -19.31
CA ASP A 125 -7.07 6.86 -19.23
C ASP A 125 -5.73 7.00 -19.98
N HIS A 126 -4.90 5.95 -19.99
CA HIS A 126 -3.50 6.01 -20.45
C HIS A 126 -3.17 5.10 -21.63
N GLY A 127 -4.09 4.22 -22.04
CA GLY A 127 -3.82 3.16 -23.02
C GLY A 127 -2.97 2.01 -22.45
N SER A 128 -2.60 1.05 -23.31
CA SER A 128 -1.96 -0.21 -22.87
C SER A 128 -0.44 -0.26 -23.01
N ARG A 129 0.23 0.79 -23.51
CA ARG A 129 1.67 0.73 -23.83
C ARG A 129 2.57 0.45 -22.62
N SER A 130 2.16 0.89 -21.43
CA SER A 130 2.88 0.67 -20.18
C SER A 130 2.61 -0.71 -19.56
N VAL A 131 1.61 -1.46 -20.05
CA VAL A 131 1.19 -2.75 -19.46
C VAL A 131 1.33 -3.85 -20.50
N ARG A 132 2.33 -4.72 -20.32
CA ARG A 132 2.60 -5.86 -21.19
C ARG A 132 1.53 -6.95 -21.04
N SER A 133 1.15 -7.24 -19.80
CA SER A 133 0.12 -8.23 -19.46
C SER A 133 -0.62 -7.85 -18.21
N LEU A 134 -1.92 -8.15 -18.17
CA LEU A 134 -2.77 -8.05 -17.00
C LEU A 134 -3.30 -9.44 -16.66
N THR A 135 -2.91 -9.96 -15.50
CA THR A 135 -3.45 -11.19 -14.89
C THR A 135 -4.40 -10.79 -13.78
N THR A 136 -5.64 -11.28 -13.80
CA THR A 136 -6.61 -10.98 -12.75
C THR A 136 -7.00 -12.20 -11.94
N LEU A 137 -7.04 -12.02 -10.62
CA LEU A 137 -7.50 -13.01 -9.65
C LEU A 137 -8.88 -12.58 -9.15
N GLY A 138 -9.91 -13.40 -9.41
CA GLY A 138 -11.29 -13.11 -9.01
C GLY A 138 -11.82 -11.74 -9.44
N PRO A 139 -11.69 -11.32 -10.72
CA PRO A 139 -12.14 -10.00 -11.14
C PRO A 139 -13.65 -9.84 -11.02
N ILE A 140 -14.08 -8.60 -10.79
CA ILE A 140 -15.50 -8.19 -10.68
C ILE A 140 -15.94 -7.30 -11.85
N TRP A 141 -15.65 -7.72 -13.09
CA TRP A 141 -15.88 -6.93 -14.30
C TRP A 141 -17.31 -6.41 -14.45
N ASP A 142 -18.29 -7.23 -14.09
CA ASP A 142 -19.72 -6.93 -14.17
C ASP A 142 -20.29 -6.48 -12.81
N GLY A 143 -19.42 -6.07 -11.89
CA GLY A 143 -19.77 -5.76 -10.51
C GLY A 143 -19.90 -7.00 -9.63
N THR A 144 -20.34 -6.77 -8.40
CA THR A 144 -20.56 -7.80 -7.39
C THR A 144 -21.65 -7.33 -6.43
N GLU A 145 -22.28 -8.26 -5.72
CA GLU A 145 -23.14 -7.97 -4.59
C GLU A 145 -22.44 -8.37 -3.30
N ILE A 146 -21.97 -7.38 -2.54
CA ILE A 146 -21.42 -7.52 -1.20
C ILE A 146 -22.47 -7.05 -0.19
N GLY A 147 -23.14 -8.01 0.46
CA GLY A 147 -23.96 -7.74 1.65
C GLY A 147 -25.21 -6.87 1.42
N GLY A 148 -25.72 -6.79 0.19
CA GLY A 148 -26.89 -5.99 -0.16
C GLY A 148 -26.56 -4.58 -0.69
N LEU A 149 -25.28 -4.25 -0.83
CA LEU A 149 -24.83 -2.90 -1.21
C LEU A 149 -25.22 -2.57 -2.65
N ALA A 150 -25.10 -3.52 -3.58
CA ALA A 150 -25.46 -3.28 -4.98
C ALA A 150 -26.98 -3.04 -5.09
N ALA A 151 -27.79 -3.85 -4.40
CA ALA A 151 -29.24 -3.65 -4.37
C ALA A 151 -29.63 -2.30 -3.71
N ALA A 152 -28.97 -1.92 -2.63
CA ALA A 152 -29.22 -0.65 -1.95
C ALA A 152 -28.85 0.55 -2.83
N GLU A 153 -27.72 0.49 -3.54
CA GLU A 153 -27.31 1.49 -4.52
C GLU A 153 -28.34 1.60 -5.65
N GLU A 154 -28.79 0.47 -6.21
CA GLU A 154 -29.81 0.44 -7.27
C GLU A 154 -31.11 1.13 -6.81
N VAL A 155 -31.56 0.82 -5.59
CA VAL A 155 -32.73 1.47 -4.99
C VAL A 155 -32.49 2.97 -4.86
N SER A 156 -31.34 3.40 -4.32
CA SER A 156 -30.98 4.81 -4.16
C SER A 156 -31.00 5.57 -5.50
N ARG A 157 -30.46 4.98 -6.56
CA ARG A 157 -30.52 5.54 -7.93
C ARG A 157 -31.96 5.62 -8.43
N ARG A 158 -32.76 4.57 -8.21
CA ARG A 158 -34.16 4.50 -8.68
C ARG A 158 -35.05 5.55 -8.03
N ILE A 159 -34.85 5.84 -6.75
CA ILE A 159 -35.64 6.85 -6.03
C ILE A 159 -35.05 8.26 -6.12
N GLY A 160 -33.93 8.43 -6.84
CA GLY A 160 -33.29 9.72 -7.09
C GLY A 160 -32.53 10.29 -5.89
N THR A 161 -32.17 9.47 -4.90
CA THR A 161 -31.42 9.90 -3.72
C THR A 161 -29.90 9.80 -3.88
N TYR A 162 -29.42 9.19 -4.97
CA TYR A 162 -27.99 8.93 -5.19
C TYR A 162 -27.15 10.22 -5.20
N ASP A 163 -27.64 11.29 -5.83
CA ASP A 163 -26.91 12.57 -5.95
C ASP A 163 -27.06 13.49 -4.72
N LEU A 164 -27.73 13.03 -3.65
CA LEU A 164 -27.95 13.81 -2.43
C LEU A 164 -26.81 13.71 -1.41
N VAL A 165 -25.82 12.84 -1.65
CA VAL A 165 -24.71 12.53 -0.73
C VAL A 165 -23.34 12.83 -1.33
#